data_AF-A0A933E7B7-F1
#
_entry.id   AF-A0A933E7B7-F1
#
_cell.length_a   1.000
_cell.length_b   1.000
_cell.length_c   1.000
_cell.angle_alpha   90.00
_cell.angle_beta   90.00
_cell.angle_gamma   90.00
#
_symmetry.space_group_name_H-M   'P 1'
#
loop_
_entity.id
_entity.type
_entity.pdbx_description
1 polymer ?
#
loop_
_entity_poly.entity_id
_entity_poly.type
_entity_poly.pdbx_seq_one_letter_code
_entity_poly.pdbx_strand_id
1 'polypeptide(L)'
;MDCDDFRGSLYGLLHDTLAEADKTGARTHVEACAECAESLRRARAQVGILQVVREIDPPGRSRWLGGFRESHHWYRVTTAALGTMILLLAGSFLILSYRGTSRTIEERFLRRLDQGIQLYRIRHGEYPASETRLLNALRSDDGIWRHLDIDDHAPPRIGRDGRLLDRWGRPIRYTVPGRIHPLFFDLVSSGSNGIDEAGGGDDVTN
;
A
#
# COMPACT_ATOMS: atom_id res chain seq x y z
N MET A 1 27.62 28.85 -2.46
CA MET A 1 26.72 27.74 -2.11
C MET A 1 25.56 28.34 -1.36
N ASP A 2 24.36 28.18 -1.89
CA ASP A 2 23.13 28.57 -1.21
C ASP A 2 22.59 27.43 -0.33
N CYS A 3 21.44 27.65 0.31
CA CYS A 3 20.85 26.67 1.23
C CYS A 3 20.37 25.40 0.51
N ASP A 4 19.93 25.49 -0.74
CA ASP A 4 19.39 24.34 -1.48
C ASP A 4 20.53 23.48 -2.03
N ASP A 5 21.60 24.09 -2.51
CA ASP A 5 22.86 23.41 -2.86
C ASP A 5 23.42 22.65 -1.64
N PHE A 6 23.40 23.29 -0.46
CA PHE A 6 23.85 22.66 0.77
C PHE A 6 22.98 21.45 1.14
N ARG A 7 21.65 21.56 1.01
CA ARG A 7 20.73 20.45 1.27
C ARG A 7 21.00 19.26 0.35
N GLY A 8 21.27 19.52 -0.93
CA GLY A 8 21.69 18.48 -1.88
C GLY A 8 23.03 17.82 -1.50
N SER A 9 23.96 18.61 -0.95
CA SER A 9 25.31 18.16 -0.57
C SER A 9 25.37 17.49 0.82
N LEU A 10 24.34 17.63 1.65
CA LEU A 10 24.33 17.21 3.05
C LEU A 10 24.65 15.72 3.23
N TYR A 11 24.08 14.87 2.38
CA TYR A 11 24.32 13.42 2.43
C TYR A 11 25.80 13.09 2.16
N GLY A 12 26.37 13.68 1.11
CA GLY A 12 27.77 13.43 0.76
C GLY A 12 28.74 13.98 1.82
N LEU A 13 28.37 15.07 2.50
CA LEU A 13 29.15 15.60 3.62
C LEU A 13 29.13 14.68 4.86
N LEU A 14 27.99 14.04 5.15
CA LEU A 14 27.85 13.12 6.30
C LEU A 14 28.58 11.80 6.08
N HIS A 15 28.67 11.33 4.84
CA HIS A 15 29.32 10.08 4.46
C HIS A 15 30.74 10.25 3.92
N ASP A 16 31.28 11.47 3.96
CA ASP A 16 32.61 11.83 3.49
C ASP A 16 32.87 11.53 1.98
N THR A 17 31.83 11.60 1.14
CA THR A 17 31.90 11.28 -0.30
C THR A 17 31.99 12.50 -1.23
N LEU A 18 31.88 13.72 -0.70
CA LEU A 18 32.03 14.96 -1.48
C LEU A 18 33.49 15.18 -1.91
N ALA A 19 33.70 15.96 -2.99
CA ALA A 19 35.03 16.47 -3.32
C ALA A 19 35.48 17.51 -2.27
N GLU A 20 36.79 17.68 -2.07
CA GLU A 20 37.35 18.58 -1.05
C GLU A 20 36.96 20.06 -1.24
N ALA A 21 36.78 20.49 -2.49
CA ALA A 21 36.29 21.84 -2.81
C ALA A 21 34.86 22.05 -2.27
N ASP A 22 33.98 21.06 -2.45
CA ASP A 22 32.58 21.11 -2.00
C ASP A 22 32.47 20.97 -0.49
N LYS A 23 33.34 20.16 0.14
CA LYS A 23 33.45 20.10 1.61
C LYS A 23 33.79 21.47 2.19
N THR A 24 34.74 22.18 1.57
CA THR A 24 35.15 23.52 2.01
C THR A 24 34.02 24.54 1.83
N GLY A 25 33.32 24.49 0.69
CA GLY A 25 32.15 25.32 0.42
C GLY A 25 31.01 25.09 1.43
N ALA A 26 30.70 23.82 1.73
CA ALA A 26 29.66 23.45 2.68
C ALA A 26 30.01 23.88 4.12
N ARG A 27 31.28 23.75 4.55
CA ARG A 27 31.74 24.23 5.87
C ARG A 27 31.60 25.74 6.00
N THR A 28 32.07 26.48 5.00
CA THR A 28 31.97 27.94 4.95
C THR A 28 30.51 28.40 4.99
N HIS A 29 29.61 27.69 4.27
CA HIS A 29 28.18 27.99 4.30
C HIS A 29 27.55 27.74 5.67
N VAL A 30 27.89 26.63 6.33
CA VAL A 30 27.37 26.28 7.67
C VAL A 30 27.82 27.30 8.73
N GLU A 31 29.00 27.88 8.60
CA GLU A 31 29.46 28.96 9.48
C GLU A 31 28.65 30.26 9.29
N ALA A 32 28.17 30.51 8.07
CA ALA A 32 27.39 31.71 7.74
C ALA A 32 25.87 31.54 7.96
N CYS A 33 25.33 30.32 7.93
CA CYS A 33 23.89 30.03 7.96
C CYS A 33 23.48 29.18 9.17
N ALA A 34 22.79 29.81 10.15
CA ALA A 34 22.37 29.16 11.39
C ALA A 34 21.38 27.99 11.17
N GLU A 35 20.48 28.08 10.18
CA GLU A 35 19.49 27.04 9.89
C GLU A 35 20.15 25.76 9.32
N CYS A 36 21.11 25.93 8.40
CA CYS A 36 21.89 24.84 7.84
C CYS A 36 22.81 24.20 8.89
N ALA A 37 23.36 25.00 9.81
CA ALA A 37 24.14 24.49 10.94
C ALA A 37 23.31 23.61 11.89
N GLU A 38 22.09 24.02 12.21
CA GLU A 38 21.15 23.22 13.01
C GLU A 38 20.75 21.93 12.29
N SER A 39 20.50 22.00 10.98
CA SER A 39 20.17 20.84 10.16
C SER A 39 21.30 19.81 10.13
N LEU A 40 22.56 20.27 9.99
CA LEU A 40 23.74 19.40 10.06
C LEU A 40 23.92 18.78 11.46
N ARG A 41 23.69 19.54 12.54
CA ARG A 41 23.74 19.02 13.92
C ARG A 41 22.71 17.92 14.14
N ARG A 42 21.46 18.12 13.71
CA ARG A 42 20.39 17.11 13.78
C ARG A 42 20.75 15.84 12.99
N ALA A 43 21.27 15.99 11.77
CA ALA A 43 21.66 14.85 10.95
C ALA A 43 22.84 14.07 11.56
N ARG A 44 23.86 14.76 12.10
CA ARG A 44 24.98 14.11 12.82
C ARG A 44 24.52 13.37 14.06
N ALA A 45 23.57 13.91 14.83
CA ALA A 45 23.01 13.23 15.99
C ALA A 45 22.33 11.91 15.60
N GLN A 46 21.58 11.89 14.49
CA GLN A 46 20.95 10.66 13.97
C GLN A 46 21.98 9.62 13.50
N VAL A 47 23.04 10.04 12.80
CA VAL A 47 24.10 9.14 12.33
C VAL A 47 24.96 8.62 13.49
N GLY A 48 25.25 9.45 14.50
CA GLY A 48 26.03 9.06 15.68
C GLY A 48 25.38 7.93 16.48
N ILE A 49 24.05 7.95 16.61
CA ILE A 49 23.29 6.84 17.25
C ILE A 49 23.53 5.52 16.50
N LEU A 50 23.65 5.55 15.17
CA LEU A 50 23.90 4.36 14.36
C LEU A 50 25.36 3.87 14.42
N GLN A 51 26.32 4.76 14.66
CA GLN A 51 27.72 4.36 14.85
C GLN A 51 27.95 3.65 16.18
N VAL A 52 27.28 4.07 17.26
CA VAL A 52 27.32 3.36 18.56
C VAL A 52 26.81 1.93 18.45
N VAL A 53 25.87 1.66 17.54
CA VAL A 53 25.37 0.30 17.27
C VAL A 53 26.36 -0.55 16.46
N ARG A 54 27.28 0.07 15.71
CA ARG A 54 28.31 -0.64 14.92
C ARG A 54 29.58 -0.94 15.71
N GLU A 55 29.82 -0.25 16.82
CA GLU A 55 30.97 -0.45 17.70
C GLU A 55 30.68 -1.47 18.82
N ILE A 56 29.75 -2.39 18.58
CA ILE A 56 29.73 -3.66 19.30
C ILE A 56 30.87 -4.48 18.69
N ASP A 57 32.04 -4.40 19.30
CA ASP A 57 33.17 -5.28 19.02
C ASP A 57 32.64 -6.72 18.88
N PRO A 58 32.91 -7.43 17.77
CA PRO A 58 32.56 -8.83 17.69
C PRO A 58 33.21 -9.51 18.90
N PRO A 59 32.44 -10.23 19.74
CA PRO A 59 32.97 -10.78 20.98
C PRO A 59 34.26 -11.52 20.67
N GLY A 60 35.36 -11.04 21.29
CA GLY A 60 36.70 -11.47 20.96
C GLY A 60 36.75 -12.99 20.89
N ARG A 61 37.36 -13.52 19.82
CA ARG A 61 37.49 -14.97 19.52
C ARG A 61 37.86 -15.73 20.78
N SER A 62 36.86 -16.14 21.54
CA SER A 62 37.05 -17.00 22.69
C SER A 62 37.45 -18.34 22.12
N ARG A 63 38.45 -18.95 22.75
CA ARG A 63 39.09 -20.23 22.41
C ARG A 63 38.13 -21.43 22.53
N TRP A 64 36.83 -21.21 22.38
CA TRP A 64 35.72 -22.14 22.61
C TRP A 64 35.32 -22.90 21.33
N LEU A 65 36.29 -23.23 20.47
CA LEU A 65 36.07 -24.05 19.27
C LEU A 65 36.89 -25.35 19.28
N GLY A 66 37.27 -25.83 20.48
CA GLY A 66 37.97 -27.11 20.65
C GLY A 66 37.07 -28.35 20.68
N GLY A 67 35.74 -28.20 20.81
CA GLY A 67 34.81 -29.32 21.00
C GLY A 67 33.66 -29.44 19.99
N PHE A 68 33.56 -28.53 19.01
CA PHE A 68 32.38 -28.42 18.13
C PHE A 68 32.49 -29.20 16.81
N ARG A 69 33.23 -30.32 16.80
CA ARG A 69 33.40 -31.13 15.57
C ARG A 69 32.27 -32.14 15.35
N GLU A 70 31.45 -32.44 16.37
CA GLU A 70 30.29 -33.34 16.28
C GLU A 70 28.93 -32.63 16.09
N SER A 71 28.84 -31.32 16.23
CA SER A 71 27.57 -30.56 16.25
C SER A 71 27.11 -30.00 14.89
N HIS A 72 27.86 -30.25 13.80
CA HIS A 72 27.49 -29.77 12.47
C HIS A 72 26.14 -30.31 11.97
N HIS A 73 25.73 -31.49 12.40
CA HIS A 73 24.45 -32.08 11.98
C HIS A 73 23.25 -31.37 12.63
N TRP A 74 23.29 -31.10 13.94
CA TRP A 74 22.23 -30.37 14.65
C TRP A 74 22.08 -28.93 14.14
N TYR A 75 23.17 -28.25 13.80
CA TYR A 75 23.10 -26.91 13.22
C TYR A 75 22.42 -26.91 11.83
N ARG A 76 22.71 -27.88 10.98
CA ARG A 76 22.04 -28.02 9.67
C ARG A 76 20.56 -28.32 9.80
N VAL A 77 20.17 -29.16 10.76
CA VAL A 77 18.75 -29.48 11.01
C VAL A 77 18.00 -28.27 11.53
N THR A 78 18.56 -27.55 12.52
CA THR A 78 17.90 -26.38 13.11
C THR A 78 17.78 -25.21 12.14
N THR A 79 18.83 -24.93 11.37
CA THR A 79 18.77 -23.89 10.32
C THR A 79 17.75 -24.21 9.22
N ALA A 80 17.65 -25.47 8.78
CA ALA A 80 16.65 -25.89 7.81
C ALA A 80 15.21 -25.76 8.36
N ALA A 81 14.99 -26.17 9.61
CA ALA A 81 13.68 -26.05 10.26
C ALA A 81 13.25 -24.58 10.41
N LEU A 82 14.17 -23.71 10.85
CA LEU A 82 13.91 -22.29 11.03
C LEU A 82 13.68 -21.57 9.70
N GLY A 83 14.45 -21.92 8.65
CA GLY A 83 14.21 -21.43 7.29
C GLY A 83 12.84 -21.82 6.75
N THR A 84 12.43 -23.07 6.96
CA THR A 84 11.09 -23.55 6.56
C THR A 84 9.98 -22.81 7.30
N MET A 85 10.14 -22.63 8.62
CA MET A 85 9.17 -21.89 9.43
C MET A 85 9.04 -20.43 8.95
N ILE A 86 10.14 -19.75 8.65
CA ILE A 86 10.12 -18.37 8.13
C ILE A 86 9.37 -18.30 6.79
N LEU A 87 9.62 -19.25 5.87
CA LEU A 87 8.93 -19.29 4.58
C LEU A 87 7.42 -19.48 4.73
N LEU A 88 6.99 -20.36 5.64
CA LEU A 88 5.57 -20.58 5.93
C LEU A 88 4.91 -19.34 6.53
N LEU A 89 5.58 -18.67 7.48
CA LEU A 89 5.09 -17.42 8.08
C LEU A 89 5.01 -16.29 7.06
N ALA A 90 6.03 -16.12 6.21
CA ALA A 90 6.05 -15.11 5.16
C ALA A 90 4.94 -15.36 4.12
N GLY A 91 4.74 -16.61 3.71
CA GLY A 91 3.65 -17.01 2.80
C GLY A 91 2.27 -16.73 3.40
N SER A 92 2.05 -17.08 4.67
CA SER A 92 0.79 -16.82 5.37
C SER A 92 0.51 -15.31 5.48
N PHE A 93 1.53 -14.51 5.85
CA PHE A 93 1.42 -13.06 5.97
C PHE A 93 1.09 -12.39 4.62
N LEU A 94 1.70 -12.84 3.52
CA LEU A 94 1.39 -12.34 2.17
C LEU A 94 -0.06 -12.65 1.77
N ILE A 95 -0.55 -13.86 2.04
CA ILE A 95 -1.94 -14.25 1.75
C ILE A 95 -2.94 -13.39 2.54
N LEU A 96 -2.67 -13.16 3.83
CA LEU A 96 -3.50 -12.31 4.70
C LEU A 96 -3.49 -10.84 4.23
N SER A 97 -2.31 -10.31 3.90
CA SER A 97 -2.15 -8.94 3.41
C SER A 97 -2.86 -8.71 2.07
N TYR A 98 -2.80 -9.69 1.17
CA TYR A 98 -3.49 -9.64 -0.11
C TYR A 98 -5.02 -9.63 0.04
N ARG A 99 -5.56 -10.37 1.00
CA ARG A 99 -7.00 -10.39 1.30
C ARG A 99 -7.48 -9.06 1.87
N GLY A 100 -6.77 -8.49 2.85
CA GLY A 100 -7.15 -7.22 3.47
C GLY A 100 -7.13 -6.04 2.48
N THR A 101 -6.07 -5.93 1.68
CA THR A 101 -5.96 -4.88 0.67
C THR A 101 -7.05 -4.96 -0.39
N SER A 102 -7.42 -6.17 -0.83
CA SER A 102 -8.46 -6.36 -1.84
C SER A 102 -9.83 -5.85 -1.39
N ARG A 103 -10.24 -6.13 -0.15
CA ARG A 103 -11.50 -5.63 0.42
C ARG A 103 -11.54 -4.10 0.47
N THR A 104 -10.49 -3.46 0.98
CA THR A 104 -10.44 -1.98 1.07
C THR A 104 -10.46 -1.28 -0.31
N ILE A 105 -9.97 -1.95 -1.35
CA ILE A 105 -10.03 -1.40 -2.71
C ILE A 105 -11.46 -1.55 -3.26
N GLU A 106 -12.13 -2.66 -2.98
CA GLU A 106 -13.52 -2.87 -3.40
C GLU A 106 -14.48 -1.90 -2.69
N GLU A 107 -14.33 -1.69 -1.38
CA GLU A 107 -15.13 -0.71 -0.62
C GLU A 107 -14.99 0.70 -1.20
N ARG A 108 -13.78 1.10 -1.60
CA ARG A 108 -13.55 2.40 -2.27
C ARG A 108 -14.21 2.46 -3.63
N PHE A 109 -14.17 1.37 -4.40
CA PHE A 109 -14.83 1.29 -5.70
C PHE A 109 -16.35 1.43 -5.56
N LEU A 110 -16.98 0.64 -4.67
CA LEU A 110 -18.42 0.71 -4.43
C LEU A 110 -18.85 2.08 -3.92
N ARG A 111 -18.06 2.73 -3.06
CA ARG A 111 -18.33 4.09 -2.59
C ARG A 111 -18.32 5.13 -3.72
N ARG A 112 -17.38 5.01 -4.67
CA ARG A 112 -17.34 5.90 -5.86
C ARG A 112 -18.53 5.65 -6.77
N LEU A 113 -18.90 4.38 -6.95
CA LEU A 113 -20.07 3.99 -7.74
C LEU A 113 -21.37 4.52 -7.11
N ASP A 114 -21.50 4.41 -5.78
CA ASP A 114 -22.60 4.98 -5.01
C ASP A 114 -22.73 6.48 -5.26
N GLN A 115 -21.64 7.25 -5.09
CA GLN A 115 -21.61 8.69 -5.39
C GLN A 115 -22.05 9.01 -6.82
N GLY A 116 -21.58 8.23 -7.79
CA GLY A 116 -21.97 8.34 -9.19
C GLY A 116 -23.47 8.13 -9.43
N ILE A 117 -24.05 7.13 -8.77
CA ILE A 117 -25.50 6.84 -8.83
C ILE A 117 -26.32 7.94 -8.14
N GLN A 118 -25.84 8.49 -7.03
CA GLN A 118 -26.49 9.63 -6.36
C GLN A 118 -26.50 10.87 -7.27
N LEU A 119 -25.37 11.16 -7.95
CA LEU A 119 -25.29 12.25 -8.93
C LEU A 119 -26.25 12.04 -10.10
N TYR A 120 -26.37 10.80 -10.59
CA TYR A 120 -27.37 10.45 -11.60
C TYR A 120 -28.79 10.76 -11.10
N ARG A 121 -29.13 10.36 -9.87
CA ARG A 121 -30.44 10.66 -9.27
C ARG A 121 -30.69 12.15 -9.16
N ILE A 122 -29.69 12.94 -8.74
CA ILE A 122 -29.83 14.40 -8.63
C ILE A 122 -30.18 15.00 -10.00
N ARG A 123 -29.58 14.49 -11.09
CA ARG A 123 -29.81 14.99 -12.45
C ARG A 123 -31.13 14.54 -13.05
N HIS A 124 -31.50 13.28 -12.85
CA HIS A 124 -32.65 12.67 -13.53
C HIS A 124 -33.90 12.52 -12.64
N GLY A 125 -33.80 12.84 -11.36
CA GLY A 125 -34.89 12.73 -10.37
C GLY A 125 -35.12 11.32 -9.82
N GLU A 126 -34.57 10.29 -10.46
CA GLU A 126 -34.75 8.88 -10.09
C GLU A 126 -33.43 8.10 -10.13
N TYR A 127 -33.35 7.02 -9.34
CA TYR A 127 -32.26 6.05 -9.47
C TYR A 127 -32.42 5.25 -10.78
N PRO A 128 -31.33 4.72 -11.38
CA PRO A 128 -31.45 3.84 -12.53
C PRO A 128 -32.31 2.61 -12.18
N ALA A 129 -33.43 2.39 -12.88
CA ALA A 129 -34.39 1.34 -12.51
C ALA A 129 -33.89 -0.11 -12.70
N SER A 130 -32.78 -0.31 -13.40
CA SER A 130 -32.21 -1.63 -13.69
C SER A 130 -30.69 -1.57 -13.85
N GLU A 131 -30.03 -2.73 -13.72
CA GLU A 131 -28.57 -2.88 -13.97
C GLU A 131 -28.22 -2.42 -15.39
N THR A 132 -29.02 -2.75 -16.40
CA THR A 132 -28.80 -2.28 -17.79
C THR A 132 -28.87 -0.76 -17.89
N ARG A 133 -29.81 -0.11 -17.20
CA ARG A 133 -29.92 1.36 -17.21
C ARG A 133 -28.76 2.01 -16.47
N LEU A 134 -28.31 1.41 -15.36
CA LEU A 134 -27.08 1.81 -14.68
C LEU A 134 -25.87 1.70 -15.60
N LEU A 135 -25.70 0.59 -16.29
CA LEU A 135 -24.58 0.37 -17.23
C LEU A 135 -24.61 1.35 -18.41
N ASN A 136 -25.80 1.68 -18.92
CA ASN A 136 -25.95 2.69 -19.97
C ASN A 136 -25.63 4.09 -19.44
N ALA A 137 -26.10 4.44 -18.24
CA ALA A 137 -25.82 5.70 -17.58
C ALA A 137 -24.35 5.86 -17.17
N LEU A 138 -23.70 4.74 -16.86
CA LEU A 138 -22.26 4.68 -16.75
C LEU A 138 -21.70 5.08 -18.12
N ARG A 139 -21.93 4.29 -19.18
CA ARG A 139 -21.35 4.46 -20.53
C ARG A 139 -21.63 5.80 -21.22
N SER A 140 -22.67 6.54 -20.85
CA SER A 140 -22.93 7.84 -21.44
C SER A 140 -21.94 8.90 -20.95
N ASP A 141 -21.76 9.95 -21.75
CA ASP A 141 -20.94 11.12 -21.38
C ASP A 141 -21.50 11.90 -20.17
N ASP A 142 -22.60 11.43 -19.56
CA ASP A 142 -23.28 12.05 -18.44
C ASP A 142 -22.44 12.06 -17.14
N GLY A 143 -21.23 11.52 -17.16
CA GLY A 143 -20.18 11.91 -16.21
C GLY A 143 -20.03 11.02 -14.99
N ILE A 144 -20.79 9.91 -14.90
CA ILE A 144 -20.59 8.92 -13.83
C ILE A 144 -19.18 8.30 -13.95
N TRP A 145 -18.73 7.95 -15.16
CA TRP A 145 -17.37 7.42 -15.37
C TRP A 145 -16.25 8.36 -14.96
N ARG A 146 -16.42 9.69 -15.10
CA ARG A 146 -15.35 10.64 -14.74
C ARG A 146 -14.98 10.59 -13.26
N HIS A 147 -15.85 10.05 -12.42
CA HIS A 147 -15.65 9.96 -10.97
C HIS A 147 -15.24 8.55 -10.55
N LEU A 148 -15.48 7.57 -11.42
CA LEU A 148 -14.86 6.25 -11.37
C LEU A 148 -13.49 6.38 -12.01
N ASP A 149 -12.59 7.07 -11.32
CA ASP A 149 -11.15 7.08 -11.60
C ASP A 149 -10.63 5.66 -11.34
N ILE A 150 -10.99 4.75 -12.26
CA ILE A 150 -10.48 3.41 -12.35
C ILE A 150 -9.04 3.65 -12.75
N ASP A 151 -8.13 3.59 -11.76
CA ASP A 151 -6.69 3.68 -11.96
C ASP A 151 -6.36 3.09 -13.34
N ASP A 152 -5.64 3.82 -14.21
CA ASP A 152 -5.39 3.41 -15.61
C ASP A 152 -4.78 2.00 -15.74
N HIS A 153 -4.35 1.40 -14.64
CA HIS A 153 -3.78 0.05 -14.52
C HIS A 153 -4.77 -1.02 -14.04
N ALA A 154 -5.97 -0.66 -13.60
CA ALA A 154 -7.00 -1.63 -13.23
C ALA A 154 -7.70 -2.14 -14.49
N PRO A 155 -7.95 -3.47 -14.59
CA PRO A 155 -8.66 -4.03 -15.74
C PRO A 155 -10.06 -3.40 -15.83
N PRO A 156 -10.60 -3.26 -17.06
CA PRO A 156 -11.96 -2.76 -17.23
C PRO A 156 -12.91 -3.61 -16.38
N ARG A 157 -13.59 -2.97 -15.43
CA ARG A 157 -14.58 -3.61 -14.54
C ARG A 157 -15.90 -3.89 -15.24
N ILE A 158 -15.91 -3.89 -16.57
CA ILE A 158 -17.04 -4.33 -17.38
C ILE A 158 -16.62 -5.64 -18.03
N GLY A 159 -17.31 -6.72 -17.67
CA GLY A 159 -17.13 -8.03 -18.26
C GLY A 159 -17.43 -8.02 -19.76
N ARG A 160 -17.00 -9.09 -20.46
CA ARG A 160 -17.30 -9.27 -21.89
C ARG A 160 -18.81 -9.38 -22.16
N ASP A 161 -19.57 -9.81 -21.17
CA ASP A 161 -21.03 -9.85 -21.16
C ASP A 161 -21.69 -8.48 -20.89
N GLY A 162 -20.88 -7.44 -20.69
CA GLY A 162 -21.33 -6.09 -20.42
C GLY A 162 -21.72 -5.83 -18.96
N ARG A 163 -21.52 -6.80 -18.06
CA ARG A 163 -21.88 -6.65 -16.63
C ARG A 163 -20.78 -5.96 -15.84
N LEU A 164 -21.16 -5.29 -14.76
CA LEU A 164 -20.18 -4.71 -13.85
C LEU A 164 -19.57 -5.81 -12.99
N LEU A 165 -18.24 -5.91 -12.97
CA LEU A 165 -17.51 -6.91 -12.21
C LEU A 165 -16.82 -6.29 -11.00
N ASP A 166 -16.77 -7.05 -9.91
CA ASP A 166 -15.95 -6.76 -8.75
C ASP A 166 -14.48 -7.09 -8.99
N ARG A 167 -13.63 -6.82 -7.99
CA ARG A 167 -12.19 -7.12 -8.05
C ARG A 167 -11.88 -8.61 -8.23
N TRP A 168 -12.79 -9.50 -7.85
CA TRP A 168 -12.63 -10.95 -8.00
C TRP A 168 -13.20 -11.47 -9.32
N GLY A 169 -13.63 -10.57 -10.22
CA GLY A 169 -14.15 -10.91 -11.54
C GLY A 169 -15.59 -11.41 -11.53
N ARG A 170 -16.33 -11.18 -10.45
CA ARG A 170 -17.72 -11.63 -10.29
C ARG A 170 -18.68 -10.46 -10.51
N PRO A 171 -19.91 -10.69 -11.00
CA PRO A 171 -20.87 -9.61 -11.22
C PRO A 171 -21.29 -8.92 -9.92
N ILE A 172 -21.22 -7.59 -9.90
CA ILE A 172 -21.79 -6.77 -8.83
C ILE A 172 -23.30 -6.72 -9.02
N ARG A 173 -24.04 -7.03 -7.96
CA ARG A 173 -25.50 -6.95 -7.99
C ARG A 173 -25.95 -5.56 -7.63
N TYR A 174 -26.77 -4.97 -8.49
CA TYR A 174 -27.46 -3.71 -8.26
C TYR A 174 -28.96 -3.95 -8.11
N THR A 175 -29.55 -3.49 -7.00
CA THR A 175 -30.99 -3.62 -6.74
C THR A 175 -31.60 -2.29 -6.29
N VAL A 176 -32.73 -1.94 -6.90
CA VAL A 176 -33.56 -0.77 -6.54
C VAL A 176 -35.04 -1.18 -6.48
N PRO A 177 -35.77 -0.96 -5.37
CA PRO A 177 -35.22 -0.56 -4.07
C PRO A 177 -34.21 -1.59 -3.53
N GLY A 178 -33.29 -1.14 -2.66
CA GLY A 178 -32.34 -2.02 -2.00
C GLY A 178 -33.03 -3.06 -1.11
N ARG A 179 -32.44 -4.26 -1.01
CA ARG A 179 -32.81 -5.29 -0.02
C ARG A 179 -32.28 -4.93 1.38
N ILE A 180 -31.06 -4.42 1.47
CA ILE A 180 -30.36 -3.96 2.67
C ILE A 180 -30.75 -2.50 2.97
N HIS A 181 -30.85 -1.66 1.93
CA HIS A 181 -31.28 -0.27 2.04
C HIS A 181 -32.62 0.00 1.28
N PRO A 182 -33.79 -0.29 1.89
CA PRO A 182 -35.10 -0.20 1.22
C PRO A 182 -35.49 1.18 0.68
N LEU A 183 -34.91 2.25 1.24
CA LEU A 183 -35.19 3.63 0.82
C LEU A 183 -34.32 4.09 -0.37
N PHE A 184 -33.30 3.31 -0.73
CA PHE A 184 -32.29 3.66 -1.72
C PHE A 184 -32.07 2.48 -2.67
N PHE A 185 -30.81 2.17 -2.95
CA PHE A 185 -30.35 1.05 -3.75
C PHE A 185 -29.24 0.32 -2.99
N ASP A 186 -29.00 -0.93 -3.38
CA ASP A 186 -27.82 -1.66 -2.93
C ASP A 186 -26.89 -1.95 -4.10
N LEU A 187 -25.60 -1.91 -3.80
CA LEU A 187 -24.53 -2.50 -4.57
C LEU A 187 -23.90 -3.61 -3.72
N VAL A 188 -23.88 -4.84 -4.23
CA VAL A 188 -23.33 -5.99 -3.50
C VAL A 188 -22.29 -6.70 -4.36
N SER A 189 -21.06 -6.80 -3.85
CA SER A 189 -20.03 -7.72 -4.34
C SER A 189 -19.98 -8.95 -3.45
N SER A 190 -19.96 -10.14 -4.05
CA SER A 190 -19.91 -11.43 -3.33
C SER A 190 -18.54 -11.78 -2.77
N GLY A 191 -17.71 -10.78 -2.51
CA GLY A 191 -16.42 -10.96 -1.85
C GLY A 191 -15.46 -11.89 -2.58
N SER A 192 -14.56 -12.49 -1.81
CA SER A 192 -13.55 -13.44 -2.27
C SER A 192 -14.05 -14.88 -2.36
N ASN A 193 -15.05 -15.26 -1.54
CA ASN A 193 -15.64 -16.60 -1.56
C ASN A 193 -16.61 -16.81 -2.74
N GLY A 194 -17.21 -15.75 -3.27
CA GLY A 194 -18.16 -15.79 -4.38
C GLY A 194 -19.56 -16.27 -4.00
N ILE A 195 -19.85 -16.29 -2.71
CA ILE A 195 -21.12 -16.67 -2.13
C ILE A 195 -21.80 -15.38 -1.72
N ASP A 196 -23.00 -15.13 -2.24
CA ASP A 196 -23.83 -14.01 -1.78
C ASP A 196 -24.42 -14.35 -0.41
N GLU A 197 -23.87 -13.72 0.63
CA GLU A 197 -24.27 -13.86 2.02
C GLU A 197 -25.21 -12.73 2.46
N ALA A 198 -25.87 -12.06 1.50
CA ALA A 198 -26.80 -10.96 1.72
C ALA A 198 -26.21 -9.79 2.52
N GLY A 199 -24.94 -9.46 2.28
CA GLY A 199 -24.18 -8.43 2.99
C GLY A 199 -23.43 -8.94 4.23
N GLY A 200 -23.48 -10.25 4.49
CA GLY A 200 -22.72 -10.93 5.54
C GLY A 200 -21.31 -11.33 5.11
N GLY A 201 -20.54 -11.83 6.08
CA GLY A 201 -19.22 -12.46 5.85
C GLY A 201 -18.23 -11.58 5.07
N ASP A 202 -17.87 -12.02 3.86
CA ASP A 202 -16.92 -11.29 2.99
C ASP A 202 -17.57 -10.49 1.86
N ASP A 203 -18.91 -10.41 1.84
CA ASP A 203 -19.63 -9.49 0.98
C ASP A 203 -19.19 -8.04 1.25
N VAL A 204 -19.15 -7.24 0.19
CA VAL A 204 -18.87 -5.82 0.26
C VAL A 204 -20.09 -5.06 -0.28
N THR A 205 -20.63 -4.16 0.53
CA THR A 205 -21.80 -3.35 0.19
C THR A 205 -21.44 -1.86 0.14
N ASN A 206 -22.30 -1.06 -0.50
CA ASN A 206 -22.22 0.40 -0.43
C ASN A 206 -22.66 0.94 0.94
#